data_AF-A0A7X9IM28-F1
#
_entry.id   AF-A0A7X9IM28-F1
#
_cell.length_a   1.000
_cell.length_b   1.000
_cell.length_c   1.000
_cell.angle_alpha   90.00
_cell.angle_beta   90.00
_cell.angle_gamma   90.00
#
_symmetry.space_group_name_H-M   'P 1'
#
loop_
_entity.id
_entity.type
_entity.pdbx_description
1 polymer ?
#
loop_
_entity_poly.entity_id
_entity_poly.type
_entity_poly.pdbx_seq_one_letter_code
_entity_poly.pdbx_strand_id
1 'polypeptide(L)'
;MRRNSALKFSLAVLATLTLFGCSGGGGSSCTSNAECSETEFCKLEIGTCGTSSASGSCQELPQTCTNEQVPVCSCEKLTFFNECWADAAGQSIQAKGECP
;
A
#
# COMPACT_ATOMS: atom_id res chain seq x y z
N MET A 1 -35.85 37.97 17.03
CA MET A 1 -36.02 37.93 18.50
C MET A 1 -36.20 36.47 18.88
N ARG A 2 -35.15 35.79 19.40
CA ARG A 2 -34.85 35.67 20.85
C ARG A 2 -35.97 34.90 21.55
N ARG A 3 -35.79 33.61 21.86
CA ARG A 3 -35.41 33.06 23.19
C ARG A 3 -35.77 31.57 23.12
N ASN A 4 -35.21 30.58 23.81
CA ASN A 4 -34.21 30.37 24.86
C ASN A 4 -34.22 28.81 24.97
N SER A 5 -33.13 28.07 25.15
CA SER A 5 -32.33 27.99 26.38
C SER A 5 -31.05 27.21 25.99
N ALA A 6 -29.84 27.78 26.02
CA ALA A 6 -29.07 28.02 27.25
C ALA A 6 -28.86 26.69 27.99
N LEU A 7 -27.75 25.97 27.77
CA LEU A 7 -26.53 25.94 28.60
C LEU A 7 -25.87 24.59 28.24
N LYS A 8 -24.56 24.32 28.16
CA LYS A 8 -23.29 24.95 28.51
C LYS A 8 -22.25 24.03 27.88
N PHE A 9 -21.34 24.48 27.03
CA PHE A 9 -19.96 23.97 27.03
C PHE A 9 -19.09 25.09 26.49
N SER A 10 -18.82 26.02 27.41
CA SER A 10 -17.81 27.04 27.30
C SER A 10 -16.41 26.43 27.29
N LEU A 11 -15.47 27.24 26.82
CA LEU A 11 -14.02 27.15 26.90
C LEU A 11 -13.30 26.45 25.74
N ALA A 12 -12.85 27.32 24.84
CA ALA A 12 -11.73 27.14 23.95
C ALA A 12 -10.48 26.57 24.67
N VAL A 13 -9.86 25.57 24.05
CA VAL A 13 -8.39 25.50 23.90
C VAL A 13 -8.11 24.97 22.49
N LEU A 14 -7.30 25.74 21.76
CA LEU A 14 -6.79 25.44 20.44
C LEU A 14 -5.88 24.20 20.46
N ALA A 15 -6.44 23.05 20.11
CA ALA A 15 -5.66 21.91 19.64
C ALA A 15 -6.51 21.16 18.62
N THR A 16 -6.60 21.72 17.40
CA THR A 16 -6.87 20.90 16.22
C THR A 16 -5.69 19.96 16.05
N LEU A 17 -5.64 18.91 16.86
CA LEU A 17 -4.74 17.78 16.66
C LEU A 17 -5.30 16.97 15.49
N THR A 18 -5.36 17.60 14.32
CA THR A 18 -5.29 16.87 13.06
C THR A 18 -3.94 16.18 13.12
N LEU A 19 -3.95 14.91 13.47
CA LEU A 19 -2.80 14.01 13.33
C LEU A 19 -2.52 13.86 11.83
N PHE A 20 -2.01 14.93 11.21
CA PHE A 20 -1.21 14.87 10.00
C PHE A 20 0.15 14.30 10.43
N GLY A 21 0.17 12.99 10.61
CA GLY A 21 1.36 12.22 10.92
C GLY A 21 2.15 11.92 9.65
N CYS A 22 3.34 12.53 9.57
CA CYS A 22 4.49 12.29 8.70
C CYS A 22 4.32 12.40 7.17
N SER A 23 4.78 13.55 6.64
CA SER A 23 5.40 13.64 5.32
C SER A 23 6.84 13.14 5.44
N GLY A 24 7.22 12.12 4.66
CA GLY A 24 8.56 11.52 4.66
C GLY A 24 8.80 10.70 3.40
N GLY A 25 9.21 11.37 2.32
CA GLY A 25 9.60 10.75 1.07
C GLY A 25 10.95 10.03 1.18
N GLY A 26 11.03 8.88 0.50
CA GLY A 26 12.28 8.17 0.17
C GLY A 26 12.50 6.85 0.93
N GLY A 27 12.02 5.74 0.37
CA GLY A 27 12.42 4.37 0.79
C GLY A 27 11.66 3.78 2.00
N SER A 28 10.54 4.37 2.37
CA SER A 28 9.77 4.03 3.56
C SER A 28 8.82 2.86 3.28
N SER A 29 8.67 1.97 4.24
CA SER A 29 7.75 0.86 4.21
C SER A 29 6.36 1.28 3.70
N CYS A 30 5.72 0.43 2.90
CA CYS A 30 4.41 0.69 2.32
C CYS A 30 3.44 -0.44 2.66
N THR A 31 2.15 -0.13 2.65
CA THR A 31 1.07 -1.12 2.76
C THR A 31 0.23 -1.18 1.48
N SER A 32 0.33 -0.15 0.65
CA SER A 32 -0.38 -0.03 -0.62
C SER A 32 0.41 0.78 -1.65
N ASN A 33 0.08 0.62 -2.93
CA ASN A 33 0.71 1.36 -4.03
C ASN A 33 0.47 2.88 -3.95
N ALA A 34 -0.56 3.33 -3.23
CA ALA A 34 -0.86 4.76 -3.06
C ALA A 34 0.18 5.52 -2.22
N GLU A 35 1.00 4.79 -1.47
CA GLU A 35 2.10 5.36 -0.65
C GLU A 35 3.40 5.50 -1.45
N CYS A 36 3.47 4.90 -2.64
CA CYS A 36 4.63 4.92 -3.51
C CYS A 36 4.46 5.90 -4.67
N SER A 37 5.56 6.24 -5.35
CA SER A 37 5.54 7.08 -6.55
C SER A 37 4.85 6.38 -7.72
N GLU A 38 4.44 7.12 -8.76
CA GLU A 38 3.83 6.51 -9.98
C GLU A 38 4.78 5.57 -10.75
N THR A 39 6.08 5.68 -10.51
CA THR A 39 7.13 4.81 -11.07
C THR A 39 7.57 3.70 -10.12
N GLU A 40 6.91 3.59 -8.96
CA GLU A 40 7.17 2.60 -7.93
C GLU A 40 5.88 1.83 -7.59
N PHE A 41 6.03 0.62 -7.09
CA PHE A 41 4.92 -0.15 -6.54
C PHE A 41 5.28 -0.65 -5.15
N CYS A 42 4.26 -0.94 -4.36
CA CYS A 42 4.46 -1.50 -3.05
C CYS A 42 4.70 -3.00 -3.17
N LYS A 43 5.95 -3.41 -2.94
CA LYS A 43 6.34 -4.82 -2.90
C LYS A 43 6.14 -5.35 -1.49
N LEU A 44 5.02 -6.03 -1.26
CA LEU A 44 4.65 -6.69 -0.01
C LEU A 44 5.42 -8.00 0.17
N GLU A 45 5.54 -8.43 1.42
CA GLU A 45 6.08 -9.76 1.73
C GLU A 45 5.15 -10.87 1.17
N ILE A 46 5.76 -11.92 0.62
CA ILE A 46 5.02 -12.99 -0.07
C ILE A 46 4.00 -13.63 0.88
N GLY A 47 2.75 -13.72 0.43
CA GLY A 47 1.67 -14.36 1.20
C GLY A 47 1.02 -13.46 2.25
N THR A 48 1.45 -12.21 2.36
CA THR A 48 0.84 -11.23 3.28
C THR A 48 -0.33 -10.45 2.66
N CYS A 49 -0.65 -10.67 1.37
CA CYS A 49 -1.74 -9.94 0.72
C CYS A 49 -3.05 -10.13 1.48
N GLY A 50 -3.82 -9.04 1.62
CA GLY A 50 -5.12 -9.06 2.29
C GLY A 50 -5.06 -9.24 3.81
N THR A 51 -3.87 -9.19 4.42
CA THR A 51 -3.71 -9.17 5.88
C THR A 51 -3.54 -7.74 6.38
N SER A 52 -3.96 -7.46 7.61
CA SER A 52 -3.71 -6.16 8.26
C SER A 52 -2.24 -5.92 8.60
N SER A 53 -1.40 -6.94 8.41
CA SER A 53 0.05 -6.89 8.62
C SER A 53 0.81 -6.87 7.29
N ALA A 54 0.12 -6.69 6.16
CA ALA A 54 0.74 -6.50 4.86
C ALA A 54 1.65 -5.27 4.92
N SER A 55 2.95 -5.52 4.98
CA SER A 55 3.98 -4.50 4.97
C SER A 55 4.97 -4.85 3.88
N GLY A 56 5.38 -3.83 3.15
CA GLY A 56 6.26 -3.95 2.01
C GLY A 56 7.20 -2.76 1.94
N SER A 57 7.86 -2.65 0.79
CA SER A 57 8.73 -1.52 0.46
C SER A 57 8.39 -1.02 -0.94
N CYS A 58 8.43 0.29 -1.14
CA CYS A 58 8.33 0.84 -2.47
C CYS A 58 9.55 0.39 -3.29
N GLN A 59 9.29 -0.27 -4.40
CA GLN A 59 10.28 -0.74 -5.36
C GLN A 59 9.95 -0.14 -6.73
N GLU A 60 10.96 0.21 -7.50
CA GLU A 60 10.78 0.71 -8.87
C GLU A 60 10.18 -0.39 -9.76
N LEU A 61 9.30 0.01 -10.70
CA LEU A 61 8.75 -0.94 -11.66
C LEU A 61 9.83 -1.37 -12.67
N PRO A 62 10.18 -2.67 -12.74
CA PRO A 62 11.13 -3.14 -13.73
C PRO A 62 10.59 -2.92 -15.14
N GLN A 63 11.41 -2.31 -16.00
CA GLN A 63 11.07 -2.04 -17.40
C GLN A 63 11.42 -3.21 -18.33
N THR A 64 12.28 -4.12 -17.85
CA THR A 64 12.77 -5.27 -18.62
C THR A 64 12.83 -6.50 -17.73
N CYS A 65 12.24 -7.60 -18.20
CA CYS A 65 12.21 -8.87 -17.47
C CYS A 65 12.86 -10.00 -18.25
N THR A 66 13.45 -10.95 -17.51
CA THR A 66 13.94 -12.21 -18.07
C THR A 66 12.75 -13.11 -18.43
N ASN A 67 12.97 -14.03 -19.37
CA ASN A 67 11.97 -15.02 -19.78
C ASN A 67 12.09 -16.33 -18.98
N GLU A 68 12.43 -16.24 -17.70
CA GLU A 68 12.52 -17.41 -16.82
C GLU A 68 11.11 -17.94 -16.53
N GLN A 69 10.94 -19.26 -16.63
CA GLN A 69 9.68 -19.96 -16.35
C GLN A 69 9.59 -20.35 -14.88
N VAL A 70 9.26 -19.38 -14.02
CA VAL A 70 9.12 -19.58 -12.58
C VAL A 70 7.77 -18.98 -12.16
N PRO A 71 6.65 -19.69 -12.40
CA PRO A 71 5.32 -19.10 -12.24
C PRO A 71 5.08 -18.62 -10.81
N VAL A 72 4.38 -17.50 -10.70
CA VAL A 72 4.00 -16.90 -9.42
C VAL A 72 2.53 -16.45 -9.46
N CYS A 73 1.88 -16.51 -8.30
CA CYS A 73 0.51 -16.08 -8.13
C CYS A 73 0.49 -14.72 -7.43
N SER A 74 -0.13 -13.72 -8.05
CA SER A 74 -0.27 -12.39 -7.47
C SER A 74 -1.38 -12.32 -6.41
N CYS A 75 -1.42 -11.21 -5.66
CA CYS A 75 -2.51 -10.90 -4.75
C CYS A 75 -3.90 -10.88 -5.44
N GLU A 76 -3.94 -10.50 -6.73
CA GLU A 76 -5.17 -10.45 -7.53
C GLU A 76 -5.57 -11.81 -8.14
N LYS A 77 -4.88 -12.89 -7.76
CA LYS A 77 -5.05 -14.24 -8.31
C LYS A 77 -4.76 -14.32 -9.81
N LEU A 78 -3.77 -13.55 -10.27
CA LEU A 78 -3.22 -13.67 -11.61
C LEU A 78 -1.92 -14.44 -11.57
N THR A 79 -1.78 -15.41 -12.47
CA THR A 79 -0.54 -16.16 -12.65
C THR A 79 0.38 -15.38 -13.59
N PHE A 80 1.56 -15.04 -13.11
CA PHE A 80 2.62 -14.42 -13.91
C PHE A 80 3.71 -15.45 -14.24
N PHE A 81 4.38 -15.24 -15.38
CA PHE A 81 5.43 -16.13 -15.88
C PHE A 81 6.63 -16.21 -14.92
N ASN A 82 6.92 -15.08 -14.26
CA ASN A 82 7.86 -14.95 -13.15
C ASN A 82 7.57 -13.72 -12.29
N GLU A 83 8.32 -13.60 -11.18
CA GLU A 83 8.25 -12.46 -10.24
C GLU A 83 8.51 -11.12 -10.91
N CYS A 84 9.45 -11.04 -11.87
CA CYS A 84 9.70 -9.78 -12.56
C CYS A 84 8.48 -9.30 -13.33
N TRP A 85 7.76 -10.19 -14.02
CA TRP A 85 6.53 -9.81 -14.73
C TRP A 85 5.40 -9.37 -13.77
N ALA A 86 5.35 -9.94 -12.56
CA ALA A 86 4.42 -9.49 -11.52
C ALA A 86 4.80 -8.10 -10.98
N ASP A 87 6.09 -7.90 -10.69
CA ASP A 87 6.65 -6.62 -10.24
C ASP A 87 6.46 -5.51 -11.30
N ALA A 88 6.67 -5.84 -12.59
CA ALA A 88 6.45 -4.93 -13.72
C ALA A 88 4.97 -4.53 -13.89
N ALA A 89 4.05 -5.39 -13.45
CA ALA A 89 2.62 -5.09 -13.38
C ALA A 89 2.22 -4.37 -12.08
N GLY A 90 3.18 -4.07 -11.20
CA GLY A 90 2.95 -3.45 -9.90
C GLY A 90 2.17 -4.34 -8.93
N GLN A 91 2.22 -5.67 -9.12
CA GLN A 91 1.48 -6.63 -8.32
C GLN A 91 2.39 -7.37 -7.34
N SER A 92 2.01 -7.31 -6.06
CA SER A 92 2.64 -8.13 -5.03
C SER A 92 2.27 -9.61 -5.19
N ILE A 93 3.18 -10.48 -4.77
CA ILE A 93 3.06 -11.93 -4.90
C ILE A 93 2.40 -12.52 -3.66
N GLN A 94 1.33 -13.30 -3.85
CA GLN A 94 0.68 -14.05 -2.79
C GLN A 94 1.34 -15.42 -2.58
N ALA A 95 1.70 -16.12 -3.66
CA ALA A 95 2.28 -17.45 -3.56
C ALA A 95 3.26 -17.72 -4.70
N LYS A 96 4.26 -18.55 -4.42
CA LYS A 96 5.12 -19.14 -5.45
C LYS A 96 4.36 -20.27 -6.14
N GLY A 97 4.47 -20.38 -7.46
CA GLY A 97 3.66 -21.27 -8.28
C GLY A 97 2.44 -20.58 -8.88
N GLU A 98 1.70 -21.32 -9.71
CA GLU A 98 0.47 -20.85 -10.33
C GLU A 98 -0.64 -20.66 -9.29
N CYS A 99 -1.59 -19.76 -9.56
CA CYS A 99 -2.76 -19.61 -8.70
C CYS A 99 -3.64 -20.89 -8.72
N PRO A 100 -4.22 -21.27 -7.56
CA PRO A 100 -5.12 -22.43 -7.46
C PRO A 100 -6.49 -22.21 -8.11
#